data_AF-A0ABD0NGQ1-F1
#
_entry.id   AF-A0ABD0NGQ1-F1
#
_cell.length_a   1.000
_cell.length_b   1.000
_cell.length_c   1.000
_cell.angle_alpha   90.00
_cell.angle_beta   90.00
_cell.angle_gamma   90.00
#
_symmetry.space_group_name_H-M   'P 1'
#
loop_
_entity.id
_entity.type
_entity.pdbx_description
1 polymer ?
#
loop_
_entity_poly.entity_id
_entity_poly.type
_entity_poly.pdbx_seq_one_letter_code
_entity_poly.pdbx_strand_id
1 'polypeptide(L)' 'MNPLTSNLKEEQKKQLCALLGDVKLTLLYKASVHGYQASAFHQRCDRQGPTLLVAYNRSGYIFGGYTSVDYTQ' A
#
# COMPACT_ATOMS: atom_id res chain seq x y z
N MET A 1 6.79 20.34 5.48
CA MET A 1 6.41 19.39 4.42
C MET A 1 5.34 18.48 4.99
N ASN A 2 4.22 18.29 4.29
CA ASN A 2 3.15 17.40 4.78
C ASN A 2 3.62 15.94 4.67
N PRO A 3 3.39 15.10 5.69
CA PRO A 3 3.78 13.70 5.63
C PRO A 3 3.04 12.99 4.49
N LEU A 4 3.76 12.20 3.70
CA LEU A 4 3.17 11.37 2.66
C LEU A 4 2.31 10.28 3.32
N THR A 5 1.00 10.33 3.09
CA THR A 5 0.03 9.43 3.73
C THR A 5 -0.83 8.69 2.69
N SER A 6 -1.33 7.52 3.10
CA SER A 6 -2.35 6.77 2.35
C SER A 6 -3.68 7.53 2.35
N ASN A 7 -4.52 7.28 1.34
CA ASN A 7 -5.89 7.81 1.33
C ASN A 7 -6.88 6.97 2.17
N LEU A 8 -6.42 5.91 2.84
CA LEU A 8 -7.25 5.13 3.77
C LEU A 8 -7.71 6.00 4.94
N LYS A 9 -9.01 5.94 5.24
CA LYS A 9 -9.57 6.49 6.47
C LYS A 9 -9.10 5.66 7.67
N GLU A 10 -9.08 6.27 8.85
CA GLU A 10 -8.63 5.59 10.08
C GLU A 10 -9.41 4.30 10.36
N GLU A 11 -10.72 4.27 10.10
CA GLU A 11 -11.53 3.07 10.25
C GLU A 11 -11.08 1.93 9.33
N GLN A 12 -10.77 2.25 8.07
CA GLN A 12 -10.28 1.25 7.11
C GLN A 12 -8.90 0.72 7.51
N LYS A 13 -8.03 1.59 8.05
CA LYS A 13 -6.74 1.16 8.60
C LYS A 13 -6.92 0.20 9.76
N LYS A 14 -7.83 0.51 10.70
CA LYS A 14 -8.14 -0.37 11.84
C LYS A 14 -8.68 -1.73 11.38
N GLN A 15 -9.59 -1.74 10.41
CA GLN A 15 -10.12 -2.98 9.85
C GLN A 15 -9.03 -3.83 9.19
N LEU A 16 -8.14 -3.20 8.41
CA LEU A 16 -7.01 -3.89 7.77
C LEU A 16 -6.01 -4.42 8.79
N CYS A 17 -5.67 -3.64 9.83
CA CYS A 17 -4.85 -4.13 10.93
C CYS A 17 -5.54 -5.34 11.59
N ALA A 18 -6.79 -5.21 12.03
CA ALA A 18 -7.51 -6.32 12.66
C ALA A 18 -7.56 -7.60 11.80
N LEU A 19 -7.68 -7.47 10.47
CA LEU A 19 -7.66 -8.60 9.53
C LEU A 19 -6.27 -9.24 9.40
N LEU A 20 -5.21 -8.43 9.42
CA LEU A 20 -3.82 -8.88 9.23
C LEU A 20 -3.12 -9.25 10.55
N GLY A 21 -3.78 -9.02 11.70
CA GLY A 21 -3.23 -9.21 13.04
C GLY A 21 -2.70 -7.91 13.67
N ASP A 22 -1.96 -8.02 14.78
CA ASP A 22 -1.38 -6.85 15.43
C ASP A 22 -0.20 -6.28 14.63
N VAL A 23 -0.52 -5.59 13.54
CA VAL A 23 0.43 -5.04 12.57
C VAL A 23 0.34 -3.52 12.49
N LYS A 24 1.47 -2.89 12.19
CA LYS A 24 1.54 -1.46 11.87
C LYS A 24 1.81 -1.27 10.38
N LEU A 25 0.88 -0.62 9.68
CA LEU A 25 1.03 -0.30 8.27
C LEU A 25 1.94 0.93 8.06
N THR A 26 2.94 0.79 7.21
CA THR A 26 3.82 1.88 6.75
C THR A 26 3.65 2.06 5.25
N LEU A 27 3.51 3.30 4.78
CA LEU A 27 3.37 3.59 3.35
C LEU A 27 4.75 3.54 2.66
N LEU A 28 4.94 2.52 1.81
CA LEU A 28 6.16 2.36 1.00
C LEU A 28 6.10 3.14 -0.32
N TYR A 29 4.95 3.07 -0.99
CA TYR A 29 4.76 3.60 -2.34
C TYR A 29 3.36 4.17 -2.56
N LYS A 30 3.28 5.31 -3.25
CA LYS A 30 2.04 5.94 -3.71
C LYS A 30 2.20 6.36 -5.16
N ALA A 31 1.51 5.71 -6.08
CA ALA A 31 1.69 5.93 -7.52
C ALA A 31 1.47 7.39 -7.96
N SER A 32 0.52 8.10 -7.33
CA SER A 32 0.26 9.52 -7.60
C SER A 32 1.39 10.47 -7.17
N VAL A 33 2.39 9.97 -6.43
CA VAL A 33 3.54 10.76 -5.94
C VAL A 33 4.85 10.21 -6.51
N HIS A 34 4.99 8.89 -6.63
CA HIS A 34 6.21 8.24 -7.11
C HIS A 34 6.19 7.89 -8.60
N GLY A 35 5.08 8.14 -9.30
CA GLY A 35 4.86 7.74 -10.69
C GLY A 35 4.17 6.37 -10.80
N TYR A 36 3.70 6.01 -11.99
CA TYR A 36 2.95 4.77 -12.24
C TYR A 36 3.77 3.65 -12.90
N GLN A 37 5.08 3.84 -13.04
CA GLN A 37 5.95 2.87 -13.69
C GLN A 37 6.29 1.73 -12.72
N ALA A 38 6.39 0.50 -13.25
CA ALA A 38 6.79 -0.67 -12.47
C ALA A 38 8.18 -0.47 -11.82
N SER A 39 9.11 0.18 -12.53
CA SER A 39 10.43 0.51 -11.99
C SER A 39 10.38 1.34 -10.70
N ALA A 40 9.48 2.34 -10.61
CA ALA A 40 9.31 3.18 -9.42
C ALA A 40 8.70 2.40 -8.25
N PHE A 41 7.85 1.42 -8.54
CA PHE A 41 7.33 0.49 -7.54
C PHE A 41 8.45 -0.43 -7.03
N HIS A 42 9.16 -1.12 -7.92
CA HIS A 42 10.23 -2.08 -7.56
C HIS A 42 11.37 -1.41 -6.80
N GLN A 43 11.73 -0.15 -7.14
CA GLN A 43 12.73 0.62 -6.40
C GLN A 43 12.39 0.79 -4.90
N ARG A 44 11.12 0.71 -4.52
CA ARG A 44 10.63 1.01 -3.17
C ARG A 44 10.02 -0.18 -2.43
N CYS A 45 9.44 -1.13 -3.16
CA CYS A 45 8.65 -2.22 -2.60
C CYS A 45 9.35 -3.58 -2.62
N ASP A 46 10.46 -3.73 -3.37
CA ASP A 46 11.19 -4.99 -3.40
C ASP A 46 11.81 -5.31 -2.04
N ARG A 47 11.79 -6.60 -1.68
CA ARG A 47 12.40 -7.14 -0.45
C ARG A 47 11.90 -6.50 0.85
N GLN A 48 10.65 -6.03 0.88
CA GLN A 48 10.02 -5.42 2.06
C GLN A 48 9.22 -6.42 2.91
N GLY A 49 9.14 -7.69 2.50
CA GLY A 49 8.31 -8.71 3.12
C GLY A 49 6.84 -8.61 2.70
N PRO A 50 5.92 -9.04 3.58
CA PRO A 50 4.49 -8.96 3.33
C PRO A 50 4.03 -7.52 3.04
N THR A 51 3.19 -7.35 2.02
CA THR A 51 2.67 -6.03 1.64
C THR A 51 1.18 -6.06 1.34
N LEU A 52 0.54 -4.93 1.60
CA LEU A 52 -0.85 -4.66 1.24
C LEU A 52 -0.90 -3.64 0.10
N LEU A 53 -1.44 -4.04 -1.05
CA LEU A 53 -1.76 -3.15 -2.15
C LEU A 53 -3.16 -2.54 -1.94
N VAL A 54 -3.29 -1.23 -2.09
CA VAL A 54 -4.60 -0.54 -2.12
C VAL A 54 -4.69 0.33 -3.37
N ALA A 55 -5.72 0.05 -4.18
CA ALA A 55 -6.04 0.75 -5.41
C ALA A 55 -7.41 1.43 -5.31
N TYR A 56 -7.54 2.55 -6.01
CA TYR A 56 -8.72 3.40 -6.05
C TYR A 56 -9.08 3.67 -7.51
N ASN A 57 -10.34 3.53 -7.89
CA ASN A 57 -10.80 3.89 -9.24
C ASN A 57 -11.70 5.13 -9.24
N ARG A 58 -11.99 5.65 -10.44
CA ARG A 58 -12.81 6.87 -10.62
C ARG A 58 -14.28 6.67 -10.22
N SER A 59 -14.74 5.42 -10.15
CA SER A 59 -16.09 5.07 -9.70
C SER A 59 -16.21 5.00 -8.17
N GLY A 60 -15.14 5.31 -7.44
CA GLY A 60 -15.15 5.34 -5.97
C GLY A 60 -14.91 3.99 -5.30
N TYR A 61 -14.59 2.93 -6.06
CA TYR A 61 -14.25 1.64 -5.47
C TYR A 61 -12.82 1.62 -4.94
N ILE A 62 -12.66 0.90 -3.84
CA ILE A 62 -11.37 0.59 -3.21
C ILE A 62 -11.20 -0.92 -3.27
N PHE A 63 -10.08 -1.37 -3.82
CA PHE A 63 -9.74 -2.79 -3.95
C PHE A 63 -8.24 -2.98 -3.83
N GLY A 64 -7.78 -4.21 -3.79
CA GLY A 64 -6.38 -4.48 -3.52
C GLY A 64 -6.07 -5.95 -3.36
N GLY A 65 -4.93 -6.22 -2.75
CA GLY A 65 -4.46 -7.56 -2.47
C GLY A 65 -3.38 -7.55 -1.41
N TYR A 66 -3.24 -8.67 -0.71
CA TYR A 66 -2.17 -8.93 0.23
C TYR A 66 -1.26 -10.01 -0.36
N THR A 67 0.05 -9.86 -0.20
CA THR A 67 1.03 -10.91 -0.43
C THR A 67 1.86 -11.11 0.84
N SER A 68 2.12 -12.36 1.20
CA SER A 68 3.00 -12.72 2.31
C SER A 68 4.47 -12.88 1.90
N VAL A 69 4.77 -12.78 0.59
CA VAL A 69 6.12 -12.93 0.04
C VAL A 69 6.62 -11.64 -0.60
N ASP A 70 7.94 -11.56 -0.74
CA ASP A 70 8.62 -10.42 -1.35
C ASP A 70 8.23 -10.19 -2.80
N TYR A 71 8.17 -8.92 -3.19
CA TYR A 71 8.37 -8.55 -4.58
C TYR A 71 9.84 -8.68 -4.95
N THR A 72 10.05 -9.16 -6.17
CA THR A 72 11.35 -9.24 -6.83
C THR A 72 11.16 -8.81 -8.27
N GLN A 73 12.22 -8.29 -8.87
CA GLN A 73 12.30 -7.99 -10.30
C GLN A 73 13.21 -9.00 -10.99
#